data_AF-A0A1V5JPP6-F1
#
_entry.id   AF-A0A1V5JPP6-F1
#
_cell.length_a   1.000
_cell.length_b   1.000
_cell.length_c   1.000
_cell.angle_alpha   90.00
_cell.angle_beta   90.00
_cell.angle_gamma   90.00
#
_symmetry.space_group_name_H-M   'P 1'
#
loop_
_entity.id
_entity.type
_entity.pdbx_description
1 polymer ?
#
loop_
_entity_poly.entity_id
_entity_poly.type
_entity_poly.pdbx_seq_one_letter_code
_entity_poly.pdbx_strand_id
1 'polypeptide(L)' 'MTLRLPLNRSVTGLFLGLGSRGELRVKAEGRELLLSEGEVERVVR' A
#
# COMPACT_ATOMS: atom_id res chain seq x y z
N MET A 1 3.12 4.44 7.60
CA MET A 1 1.68 4.68 7.35
C MET A 1 0.95 3.36 7.36
N THR A 2 -0.35 3.38 7.66
CA THR A 2 -1.17 2.17 7.66
C THR A 2 -2.18 2.24 6.51
N LEU A 3 -2.18 1.24 5.65
CA LEU A 3 -3.11 1.12 4.54
C LEU A 3 -4.15 0.05 4.87
N ARG A 4 -5.40 0.35 4.56
CA ARG A 4 -6.49 -0.60 4.63
C ARG A 4 -6.73 -1.17 3.24
N LEU A 5 -6.67 -2.49 3.14
CA LEU A 5 -6.79 -3.27 1.91
C LEU A 5 -8.13 -4.05 1.95
N PRO A 6 -8.64 -4.52 0.79
CA PRO A 6 -9.84 -5.34 0.71
C PRO A 6 -9.83 -6.54 1.66
N LEU A 7 -11.03 -6.95 2.08
CA LEU A 7 -11.28 -8.08 2.97
C LEU A 7 -10.75 -7.87 4.40
N ASN A 8 -10.93 -6.66 4.94
CA ASN A 8 -10.50 -6.27 6.30
C ASN A 8 -9.01 -6.51 6.59
N ARG A 9 -8.15 -6.40 5.56
CA ARG A 9 -6.72 -6.49 5.74
C ARG A 9 -6.13 -5.10 5.99
N SER A 10 -5.06 -5.05 6.76
CA SER A 10 -4.30 -3.83 6.97
C SER A 10 -2.82 -4.13 6.81
N VAL A 11 -2.10 -3.19 6.21
CA VAL A 11 -0.65 -3.26 6.07
C VAL A 11 -0.02 -2.00 6.61
N THR A 12 0.93 -2.17 7.51
CA THR A 12 1.74 -1.08 8.04
C THR A 12 3.08 -1.10 7.33
N GLY A 13 3.42 0.03 6.69
CA GLY A 13 4.64 0.10 5.90
C GLY A 13 5.15 1.51 5.65
N LEU A 14 6.29 1.55 4.98
CA LEU A 14 6.92 2.77 4.51
C LEU A 14 6.46 3.05 3.08
N PHE A 15 6.02 4.28 2.81
CA PHE A 15 5.77 4.73 1.44
C PHE A 15 7.09 4.88 0.69
N LEU A 16 7.19 4.29 -0.49
CA LEU A 16 8.37 4.40 -1.35
C LEU A 16 8.16 5.30 -2.58
N GLY A 17 6.92 5.70 -2.86
CA GLY A 17 6.57 6.47 -4.05
C GLY A 17 5.51 5.80 -4.91
N LEU A 18 5.38 6.27 -6.16
CA LEU A 18 4.49 5.70 -7.16
C LEU A 18 5.30 4.93 -8.21
N GLY A 19 4.75 3.82 -8.70
CA GLY A 19 5.25 3.05 -9.82
C GLY A 19 4.98 3.74 -11.16
N SER A 20 5.54 3.17 -12.23
CA SER A 20 5.42 3.73 -13.59
C SER A 20 3.99 3.70 -14.15
N ARG A 21 3.07 2.93 -13.56
CA ARG A 21 1.64 2.93 -13.92
C ARG A 21 0.76 3.52 -12.81
N GLY A 22 1.37 4.26 -11.88
CA GLY A 22 0.66 4.88 -10.74
C GLY A 22 0.41 3.95 -9.56
N GLU A 23 1.01 2.74 -9.54
CA GLU A 23 0.87 1.82 -8.41
C GLU A 23 1.52 2.41 -7.14
N LEU A 24 0.88 2.27 -5.98
CA LEU A 24 1.46 2.66 -4.71
C LEU A 24 2.55 1.66 -4.31
N ARG A 25 3.79 2.14 -4.13
CA ARG A 25 4.92 1.31 -3.69
C ARG A 25 5.09 1.41 -2.18
N VAL A 26 5.04 0.28 -1.49
CA VAL A 26 5.08 0.21 -0.03
C VAL A 26 6.07 -0.85 0.43
N LYS A 27 6.98 -0.51 1.34
CA LYS A 27 7.81 -1.51 2.03
C LYS A 27 7.14 -1.94 3.33
N ALA A 28 6.73 -3.19 3.41
CA ALA A 28 6.13 -3.77 4.61
C ALA A 28 6.70 -5.17 4.85
N GLU A 29 7.00 -5.52 6.10
CA GLU A 29 7.48 -6.86 6.48
C GLU A 29 8.72 -7.33 5.68
N GLY A 30 9.62 -6.39 5.35
CA GLY A 30 10.82 -6.67 4.57
C GLY A 30 10.60 -6.89 3.07
N ARG A 31 9.36 -6.81 2.59
CA ARG A 31 8.98 -6.97 1.18
C ARG A 31 8.48 -5.65 0.61
N GLU A 32 8.60 -5.52 -0.71
CA GLU A 32 7.96 -4.43 -1.45
C GLU A 32 6.61 -4.92 -1.98
N LEU A 33 5.58 -4.11 -1.74
CA LEU A 33 4.22 -4.30 -2.24
C LEU A 33 3.93 -3.21 -3.28
N LEU A 34 3.35 -3.63 -4.39
CA LEU A 34 2.82 -2.76 -5.44
C LEU A 34 1.30 -2.86 -5.37
N LEU A 35 0.64 -1.76 -5.03
CA LEU A 35 -0.81 -1.71 -4.84
C LEU A 35 -1.43 -0.83 -5.92
N SER A 36 -2.31 -1.40 -6.72
CA SER A 36 -3.03 -0.69 -7.77
C SER A 36 -4.16 0.16 -7.19
N GLU A 37 -4.68 1.07 -8.00
CA GLU A 37 -5.93 1.77 -7.68
C GLU A 37 -7.06 0.75 -7.45
N GLY A 38 -7.84 0.93 -6.39
CA GLY A 38 -8.88 -0.01 -5.96
C GLY A 38 -8.40 -1.13 -5.02
N GLU A 39 -7.10 -1.40 -4.93
CA GLU A 39 -6.54 -2.32 -3.92
C GLU A 39 -6.32 -1.65 -2.56
N VAL A 40 -6.46 -0.32 -2.49
CA VAL A 40 -6.37 0.47 -1.26
C VAL A 40 -7.73 1.10 -0.98
N GLU A 41 -8.36 0.70 0.12
CA GLU A 41 -9.62 1.28 0.57
C GLU A 41 -9.40 2.64 1.25
N ARG A 42 -8.34 2.74 2.07
CA ARG A 42 -8.07 3.94 2.88
C ARG A 42 -6.61 4.01 3.31
N VAL A 43 -6.08 5.23 3.36
CA VAL A 43 -4.83 5.56 4.06
C VAL A 43 -5.16 6.09 5.44
N VAL A 44 -4.62 5.47 6.49
CA VAL A 44 -4.68 5.95 7.87
C VAL A 44 -3.30 6.53 8.22
N ARG A 45 -3.30 7.80 8.63
CA ARG A 45 -2.08 8.53 9.03
C ARG A 45 -1.47 7.92 10.27
#